data_AF-A0A969VX19-F1
#
_entry.id   AF-A0A969VX19-F1
#
_cell.length_a   1.000
_cell.length_b   1.000
_cell.length_c   1.000
_cell.angle_alpha   90.00
_cell.angle_beta   90.00
_cell.angle_gamma   90.00
#
_symmetry.space_group_name_H-M   'P 1'
#
loop_
_entity.id
_entity.type
_entity.pdbx_description
1 polymer ?
#
loop_
_entity_poly.entity_id
_entity_poly.type
_entity_poly.pdbx_seq_one_letter_code
_entity_poly.pdbx_strand_id
1 'polypeptide(L)' 'VGLFWPLAKEIPLGRLPGDISVKGEKYSFYFPIVTCVIISIIVSLFFKFFK' A
#
# COMPACT_ATOMS: atom_id res chain seq x y z
N VAL A 1 5.38 21.14 -22.28
CA VAL A 1 5.43 19.66 -22.10
C VAL A 1 6.58 19.20 -21.19
N GLY A 2 7.76 19.85 -21.18
CA GLY A 2 8.88 19.44 -20.31
C GLY A 2 8.86 19.92 -18.84
N LEU A 3 8.14 20.99 -18.52
CA LEU A 3 8.09 21.57 -17.16
C LEU A 3 7.19 20.81 -16.16
N PHE A 4 6.33 19.90 -16.65
CA PHE A 4 5.45 19.09 -15.80
C PHE A 4 6.12 17.81 -15.26
N TRP A 5 7.25 17.42 -15.84
CA TRP A 5 7.97 16.20 -15.46
C TRP A 5 8.66 16.25 -14.08
N PRO A 6 9.29 17.36 -13.64
CA PRO A 6 9.91 17.40 -12.32
C PRO A 6 8.87 17.39 -11.18
N LEU A 7 7.72 18.05 -11.36
CA LEU A 7 6.63 18.05 -10.37
C LEU A 7 5.98 16.67 -10.21
N ALA A 8 5.84 15.90 -11.30
CA ALA A 8 5.32 14.54 -11.25
C ALA A 8 6.30 13.52 -10.62
N LYS A 9 7.60 13.82 -10.60
CA LYS A 9 8.66 12.96 -10.07
C LYS A 9 8.76 13.01 -8.54
N GLU A 10 8.32 14.12 -7.94
CA GLU A 10 8.20 14.28 -6.49
C GLU A 10 6.85 13.83 -5.93
N ILE A 11 5.95 13.33 -6.76
CA ILE A 11 4.79 12.59 -6.27
C ILE A 11 5.29 11.19 -5.95
N PRO A 12 5.32 10.75 -4.68
CA PRO A 12 5.62 9.38 -4.33
C PRO A 12 4.42 8.51 -4.72
N LEU A 13 4.20 8.35 -6.03
CA LEU A 13 3.18 7.52 -6.70
C LEU A 13 3.31 6.01 -6.38
N GLY A 14 4.20 5.66 -5.44
CA GLY A 14 4.36 4.31 -4.89
C GLY A 14 4.33 4.25 -3.36
N ARG A 15 3.96 5.33 -2.66
CA ARG A 15 3.63 5.30 -1.22
C ARG A 15 2.16 5.58 -1.06
N LEU A 16 1.33 4.54 -1.19
CA LEU A 16 0.04 4.61 -0.54
C LEU A 16 0.31 4.84 0.95
N PRO A 17 -0.18 5.94 1.56
CA PRO A 17 0.01 6.19 2.99
C PRO A 17 -0.72 5.08 3.76
N GLY A 18 0.02 4.07 4.21
CA GLY A 18 -0.53 2.86 4.86
C GLY A 18 0.24 1.57 4.60
N ASP A 19 0.93 1.46 3.45
CA ASP A 19 1.79 0.32 3.15
C ASP A 19 3.25 0.67 3.51
N ILE A 20 3.78 0.03 4.55
CA ILE A 20 5.14 0.28 5.03
C ILE A 20 6.10 -0.28 3.98
N SER A 21 6.59 0.61 3.13
CA SER A 21 7.54 0.33 2.06
C SER A 21 8.90 0.90 2.46
N VAL A 22 9.71 0.08 3.14
CA VAL A 22 11.09 0.39 3.50
C VAL A 22 11.97 0.02 2.32
N LYS A 23 12.29 0.99 1.46
CA LYS A 23 13.31 0.84 0.41
C LYS A 23 14.64 1.37 0.93
N GLY A 24 15.56 0.47 1.27
CA GLY A 24 16.98 0.74 1.46
C GLY A 24 17.78 0.47 0.18
N GLU A 25 19.03 0.95 0.11
CA GLU A 25 19.90 0.86 -1.08
C GLU A 25 20.13 -0.58 -1.61
N LYS A 26 19.99 -1.61 -0.76
CA LYS A 26 20.13 -3.03 -1.13
C LYS A 26 18.92 -3.90 -0.81
N TYR A 27 17.90 -3.36 -0.13
CA TYR A 27 16.76 -4.15 0.37
C TYR A 27 15.46 -3.36 0.23
N SER A 28 14.43 -3.99 -0.34
CA SER A 28 13.09 -3.43 -0.41
C SER A 28 12.15 -4.31 0.42
N PHE A 29 11.72 -3.82 1.57
CA PHE A 29 10.72 -4.48 2.40
C PHE A 29 9.37 -3.78 2.22
N TYR A 30 8.39 -4.51 1.71
CA TYR A 30 7.02 -4.03 1.54
C TYR A 30 6.12 -4.80 2.50
N PHE A 31 5.46 -4.09 3.41
CA PHE A 31 4.54 -4.65 4.38
C PHE A 31 3.12 -4.12 4.15
N PRO A 32 2.26 -4.93 3.51
CA PRO A 32 0.89 -4.52 3.16
C PRO A 32 -0.07 -4.67 4.35
N ILE A 33 0.01 -3.76 5.32
CA ILE A 33 -0.88 -3.78 6.50
C ILE A 33 -2.34 -3.65 6.08
N VAL A 34 -2.61 -2.74 5.13
CA VAL A 34 -3.97 -2.43 4.67
C VAL A 34 -4.62 -3.67 4.07
N THR A 35 -3.88 -4.43 3.25
CA THR A 35 -4.36 -5.69 2.67
C THR A 35 -4.70 -6.72 3.74
N CYS A 36 -3.85 -6.90 4.75
CA CYS A 36 -4.11 -7.83 5.84
C CYS A 36 -5.39 -7.48 6.62
N VAL A 37 -5.61 -6.18 6.88
CA VAL A 37 -6.82 -5.71 7.57
C VAL A 37 -8.07 -5.94 6.73
N ILE A 38 -8.02 -5.63 5.42
CA ILE A 38 -9.15 -5.87 4.51
C ILE A 38 -9.52 -7.36 4.47
N ILE A 39 -8.52 -8.23 4.32
CA ILE A 39 -8.73 -9.69 4.31
C ILE A 39 -9.36 -10.14 5.64
N SER A 40 -8.86 -9.64 6.77
CA SER A 40 -9.40 -9.98 8.10
C SER A 40 -10.87 -9.59 8.24
N ILE A 41 -11.26 -8.40 7.78
CA ILE A 41 -12.66 -7.93 7.80
C ILE A 41 -13.54 -8.80 6.90
N ILE A 42 -13.08 -9.12 5.68
CA ILE A 42 -13.82 -9.97 4.74
C ILE A 42 -14.06 -11.36 5.34
N VAL A 43 -13.02 -12.00 5.87
CA VAL A 43 -13.12 -13.32 6.49
C VAL A 43 -14.04 -13.29 7.72
N SER A 44 -13.96 -12.24 8.53
CA SER A 44 -14.82 -12.08 9.70
C SER A 44 -16.30 -11.91 9.33
N LEU A 45 -16.59 -11.12 8.29
CA LEU A 45 -17.95 -10.94 7.76
C LEU A 45 -18.47 -12.23 7.13
N PHE A 46 -17.62 -12.94 6.39
CA PHE A 46 -17.95 -14.25 5.82
C PHE A 46 -18.33 -15.23 6.93
N PHE A 47 -17.47 -15.42 7.94
CA PHE A 47 -17.78 -16.28 9.08
C PHE A 47 -19.04 -15.86 9.86
N LYS A 48 -19.31 -14.56 9.97
CA LYS A 48 -20.54 -14.05 10.58
C LYS A 48 -21.79 -14.35 9.75
N PHE A 49 -21.68 -14.36 8.42
CA PHE A 49 -22.81 -14.60 7.53
C PHE A 49 -23.16 -16.09 7.40
N PHE A 50 -22.18 -16.98 7.57
CA PHE A 50 -22.37 -18.44 7.58
C PHE A 50 -22.71 -19.03 8.96
N LYS A 51 -22.89 -18.19 9.98
CA LYS A 51 -23.32 -18.57 11.33
C LYS A 51 -24.79 -18.21 11.53
#